data_AF-G9QT88-F1
#
_entry.id   AF-G9QT88-F1
#
_cell.length_a   1.000
_cell.length_b   1.000
_cell.length_c   1.000
_cell.angle_alpha   90.00
_cell.angle_beta   90.00
_cell.angle_gamma   90.00
#
_symmetry.space_group_name_H-M   'P 1'
#
loop_
_entity.id
_entity.type
_entity.pdbx_description
1 polymer ?
#
loop_
_entity_poly.entity_id
_entity_poly.type
_entity_poly.pdbx_seq_one_letter_code
_entity_poly.pdbx_strand_id
1 'polypeptide(L)'
;MKIIRLLYPDYLSGGLPIYHFGANLLQHILPQNANQPLIKVDIAPPDGKEKEVVDGIYARADVIAGVKDATDKICQENPDKI
;
A
#
# COMPACT_ATOMS: atom_id res chain seq x y z
N MET A 1 6.49 -22.26 -6.72
CA MET A 1 5.57 -21.45 -5.91
C MET A 1 6.11 -20.02 -5.86
N LYS A 2 5.40 -19.06 -6.45
CA LYS A 2 5.74 -17.64 -6.48
C LYS A 2 5.11 -16.95 -5.28
N ILE A 3 5.93 -16.33 -4.44
CA ILE A 3 5.49 -15.53 -3.31
C ILE A 3 6.00 -14.11 -3.55
N ILE A 4 5.15 -13.11 -3.36
CA ILE A 4 5.56 -11.70 -3.39
C ILE A 4 5.49 -11.11 -1.98
N ARG A 5 6.11 -9.95 -1.74
CA ARG A 5 5.73 -9.06 -0.64
C ARG A 5 5.05 -7.85 -1.23
N LEU A 6 3.89 -7.49 -0.70
CA LEU A 6 3.22 -6.26 -1.08
C LEU A 6 3.51 -5.17 -0.04
N LEU A 7 4.33 -4.19 -0.40
CA LEU A 7 4.48 -2.96 0.39
C LEU A 7 3.30 -2.05 0.08
N TYR A 8 2.35 -1.98 1.00
CA TYR A 8 1.15 -1.15 0.86
C TYR A 8 1.10 -0.09 1.97
N PRO A 9 1.73 1.08 1.76
CA PRO A 9 1.85 2.11 2.79
C PRO A 9 0.62 3.03 2.83
N ASP A 10 -0.59 2.46 2.81
CA ASP A 10 -1.82 3.22 2.95
C ASP A 10 -1.97 3.80 4.36
N TYR A 11 -2.33 5.08 4.41
CA TYR A 11 -2.61 5.81 5.64
C TYR A 11 -3.96 6.52 5.59
N LEU A 12 -4.60 6.60 4.43
CA LEU A 12 -5.81 7.39 4.20
C LEU A 12 -7.03 6.70 4.79
N SER A 13 -7.14 5.39 4.60
CA SER A 13 -8.26 4.60 5.14
C SER A 13 -8.34 4.62 6.66
N GLY A 14 -7.18 4.70 7.34
CA GLY A 14 -7.08 4.78 8.79
C GLY A 14 -6.97 6.21 9.34
N GLY A 15 -6.92 7.23 8.47
CA GLY A 15 -6.81 8.63 8.85
C GLY A 15 -5.55 9.00 9.65
N LEU A 16 -4.50 8.17 9.61
CA LEU A 16 -3.32 8.36 10.45
C LEU A 16 -2.03 8.36 9.62
N PRO A 17 -1.42 9.54 9.35
CA PRO A 17 -0.23 9.68 8.52
C PRO A 17 0.95 8.78 8.88
N ILE A 18 1.09 8.40 10.16
CA ILE A 18 2.19 7.55 10.62
C ILE A 18 2.14 6.14 10.03
N TYR A 19 0.99 5.67 9.53
CA TYR A 19 0.90 4.36 8.88
C TYR A 19 1.76 4.28 7.62
N HIS A 20 1.87 5.37 6.85
CA HIS A 20 2.77 5.43 5.70
C HIS A 20 4.22 5.20 6.12
N PHE A 21 4.67 5.90 7.18
CA PHE A 21 6.02 5.70 7.73
C PHE A 21 6.20 4.29 8.29
N GLY A 22 5.25 3.80 9.09
CA GLY A 22 5.30 2.49 9.72
C GLY A 22 5.43 1.34 8.71
N ALA A 23 4.67 1.39 7.61
CA ALA A 23 4.78 0.41 6.54
C ALA A 23 6.15 0.45 5.84
N ASN A 24 6.67 1.65 5.56
CA ASN A 24 7.99 1.81 4.97
C ASN A 24 9.11 1.38 5.93
N LEU A 25 8.96 1.58 7.24
CA LEU A 25 9.90 1.10 8.25
C LEU A 25 9.87 -0.43 8.35
N LEU A 26 8.67 -1.03 8.33
CA LEU A 26 8.48 -2.47 8.47
C LEU A 26 9.28 -3.25 7.41
N GLN A 27 9.36 -2.76 6.16
CA GLN A 27 10.13 -3.42 5.10
C GLN A 27 11.62 -3.63 5.46
N HIS A 28 12.19 -2.76 6.30
CA HIS A 28 13.58 -2.81 6.74
C HIS A 28 13.79 -3.70 7.97
N ILE A 29 12.71 -4.00 8.71
CA ILE A 29 12.75 -4.83 9.91
C ILE A 29 12.51 -6.31 9.56
N LEU A 30 11.68 -6.57 8.54
CA LEU A 30 11.35 -7.93 8.12
C LEU A 30 12.58 -8.69 7.62
N PRO A 31 12.65 -10.03 7.83
CA PRO A 31 13.76 -10.85 7.33
C PRO A 31 13.93 -10.70 5.81
N GLN A 32 15.16 -10.56 5.34
CA GLN A 32 15.43 -10.52 3.91
C GLN A 32 15.16 -11.87 3.25
N ASN A 33 14.59 -11.85 2.04
CA ASN A 33 14.35 -13.04 1.23
C ASN A 33 14.53 -12.71 -0.25
N ALA A 34 15.65 -13.15 -0.84
CA ALA A 34 15.97 -12.87 -2.24
C ALA A 34 14.98 -13.51 -3.23
N ASN A 35 14.24 -14.55 -2.81
CA ASN A 35 13.26 -15.25 -3.66
C ASN A 35 11.83 -14.68 -3.54
N GLN A 36 11.66 -13.59 -2.80
CA GLN A 36 10.36 -12.94 -2.56
C GLN A 36 10.44 -11.47 -2.98
N PRO A 37 10.13 -11.13 -4.25
CA PRO A 37 10.21 -9.76 -4.72
C PRO A 37 9.25 -8.85 -3.95
N LEU A 38 9.69 -7.62 -3.70
CA LEU A 38 8.90 -6.58 -3.06
C LEU A 38 8.19 -5.75 -4.14
N ILE A 39 6.88 -5.76 -4.12
CA ILE A 39 6.00 -5.00 -5.01
C ILE A 39 5.39 -3.86 -4.22
N LYS A 40 5.57 -2.63 -4.68
CA LYS A 40 5.10 -1.44 -3.96
C LYS A 40 3.80 -0.92 -4.58
N VAL A 41 2.80 -0.70 -3.75
CA VAL A 41 1.57 0.02 -4.13
C VAL A 41 1.86 1.52 -4.14
N ASP A 42 1.41 2.21 -5.18
CA ASP A 42 1.64 3.63 -5.37
C ASP A 42 0.68 4.46 -4.52
N ILE A 43 1.13 4.76 -3.31
CA ILE A 43 0.47 5.67 -2.38
C ILE A 43 1.35 6.90 -2.21
N ALA A 44 0.78 8.08 -2.43
CA ALA A 44 1.46 9.34 -2.20
C ALA A 44 1.80 9.49 -0.70
N PRO A 45 2.96 10.05 -0.32
CA PRO A 45 3.28 10.31 1.08
C PRO A 45 2.32 11.36 1.68
N PRO A 46 2.12 11.36 3.01
CA PRO A 46 1.36 12.40 3.69
C PRO A 46 1.93 13.80 3.40
N ASP A 47 1.08 14.70 2.93
CA ASP A 47 1.43 16.09 2.57
C ASP A 47 0.88 17.13 3.58
N GLY A 48 0.24 16.67 4.65
CA GLY A 48 -0.35 17.50 5.69
C GLY A 48 -1.63 18.22 5.27
N LYS A 49 -2.15 17.97 4.07
CA LYS A 49 -3.39 18.59 3.59
C LYS A 49 -4.60 17.75 3.95
N GLU A 50 -5.68 18.41 4.32
CA GLU A 50 -6.98 17.75 4.43
C GLU A 50 -7.45 17.32 3.04
N LYS A 51 -8.07 16.14 2.99
CA LYS A 51 -8.69 15.60 1.79
C LYS A 51 -10.20 15.60 1.93
N GLU A 52 -10.88 15.62 0.79
CA GLU A 52 -12.33 15.62 0.77
C GLU A 52 -12.92 14.31 1.31
N VAL A 53 -14.05 14.44 2.02
CA VAL A 53 -14.90 13.30 2.38
C VAL A 53 -16.00 13.18 1.33
N VAL A 54 -16.00 12.06 0.62
CA VAL A 54 -17.00 11.78 -0.42
C VAL A 54 -17.74 10.51 -0.02
N ASP A 55 -19.07 10.57 0.01
CA ASP A 55 -19.94 9.45 0.43
C ASP A 55 -19.57 8.87 1.81
N GLY A 56 -19.13 9.74 2.74
CA GLY A 56 -18.69 9.35 4.08
C GLY A 56 -17.29 8.74 4.16
N ILE A 57 -16.54 8.70 3.07
CA ILE A 57 -15.18 8.15 3.00
C ILE A 57 -14.17 9.28 2.80
N TYR A 58 -13.23 9.43 3.75
CA TYR A 58 -12.11 10.36 3.62
C TYR A 58 -11.18 9.95 2.47
N ALA A 59 -10.82 10.91 1.62
CA ALA A 59 -9.92 10.68 0.48
C ALA A 59 -10.36 9.53 -0.44
N ARG A 60 -11.67 9.34 -0.63
CA ARG A 60 -12.26 8.18 -1.34
C ARG A 60 -11.58 7.86 -2.67
N ALA A 61 -11.30 8.88 -3.48
CA ALA A 61 -10.66 8.69 -4.79
C ALA A 61 -9.26 8.08 -4.68
N ASP A 62 -8.47 8.54 -3.72
CA ASP A 62 -7.11 8.03 -3.49
C ASP A 62 -7.13 6.61 -2.90
N VAL A 63 -8.06 6.33 -1.98
CA VAL A 63 -8.25 4.97 -1.44
C VAL A 63 -8.58 3.98 -2.55
N ILE A 64 -9.52 4.33 -3.44
CA ILE A 64 -9.89 3.50 -4.58
C ILE A 64 -8.72 3.34 -5.56
N ALA A 65 -7.96 4.41 -5.81
CA ALA A 65 -6.78 4.35 -6.68
C ALA A 65 -5.72 3.39 -6.12
N GLY A 66 -5.46 3.45 -4.81
CA GLY A 66 -4.53 2.52 -4.14
C GLY A 66 -4.97 1.06 -4.22
N VAL A 67 -6.27 0.78 -4.01
CA VAL A 67 -6.82 -0.58 -4.10
C VAL A 67 -6.71 -1.10 -5.54
N LYS A 68 -7.00 -0.25 -6.53
CA LYS A 68 -6.88 -0.62 -7.94
C LYS A 68 -5.43 -0.94 -8.30
N ASP A 69 -4.50 -0.07 -7.94
CA ASP A 69 -3.07 -0.26 -8.22
C ASP A 69 -2.53 -1.54 -7.55
N ALA A 70 -2.91 -1.81 -6.30
CA ALA A 70 -2.57 -3.05 -5.62
C ALA A 70 -3.12 -4.28 -6.37
N THR A 71 -4.38 -4.22 -6.80
CA THR A 71 -5.04 -5.32 -7.52
C THR A 71 -4.37 -5.56 -8.87
N ASP A 72 -4.11 -4.52 -9.64
CA ASP A 72 -3.46 -4.60 -10.96
C ASP A 72 -2.05 -5.22 -10.82
N LYS A 73 -1.27 -4.80 -9.82
CA LYS A 73 0.06 -5.35 -9.52
C LYS A 73 0.01 -6.81 -9.07
N ILE A 74 -0.95 -7.19 -8.23
CA ILE A 74 -1.14 -8.59 -7.82
C ILE A 74 -1.51 -9.46 -9.03
N CYS A 75 -2.44 -8.99 -9.87
CA CYS A 75 -2.85 -9.70 -11.09
C CYS A 75 -1.70 -9.87 -12.08
N GLN A 76 -0.89 -8.82 -12.28
CA GLN A 76 0.29 -8.86 -13.15
C GLN A 76 1.33 -9.87 -12.62
N GLU A 77 1.54 -9.92 -11.32
CA GLU A 77 2.49 -10.85 -10.71
C GLU A 77 1.94 -12.29 -10.66
N ASN A 78 0.62 -12.49 -10.62
CA ASN A 78 -0.05 -13.78 -10.50
C ASN A 78 0.63 -14.71 -9.46
N PRO A 79 0.80 -14.27 -8.19
CA PRO A 79 1.50 -15.05 -7.20
C PRO A 79 0.63 -16.19 -6.63
N ASP A 80 1.28 -17.24 -6.12
CA ASP A 80 0.59 -18.27 -5.34
C ASP A 80 0.27 -17.77 -3.92
N LYS A 81 1.09 -16.85 -3.39
CA LYS A 81 0.96 -16.26 -2.04
C LYS A 81 1.49 -14.82 -1.97
N ILE A 82 0.96 -14.05 -1.04
CA ILE A 82 1.39 -12.68 -0.70
C ILE A 82 1.82 -12.68 0.76
#